data_AF-A0A0F8XR23-F1
#
_entry.id   AF-A0A0F8XR23-F1
#
_cell.length_a   1.000
_cell.length_b   1.000
_cell.length_c   1.000
_cell.angle_alpha   90.00
_cell.angle_beta   90.00
_cell.angle_gamma   90.00
#
_symmetry.space_group_name_H-M   'P 1'
#
loop_
_entity.id
_entity.type
_entity.pdbx_description
1 polymer ?
#
loop_
_entity_poly.entity_id
_entity_poly.type
_entity_poly.pdbx_seq_one_letter_code
_entity_poly.pdbx_strand_id
1 'polypeptide(L)'
;TLDRVDILRQLREGRFDVLVGVNLLREGLDLPEVSLVCILDADREGFLRSATSLIQTIGRCARNVNALVLLYGDKITDAMQKAIDETTRRRELQLAYNIEHNITPRTIKKAIRTALADQLRATRTARQAIHATEHEYDTTELVAQLEKEMLQAAESLEFEQAARLRDRIQTLTGDDDQAAAEAEEDALNRSPRKTGRKGRQIR
;
A
#
# COMPACT_ATOMS: atom_id res chain seq x y z
N THR A 1 -0.46 -1.16 -9.02
CA THR A 1 -0.29 -0.24 -7.86
C THR A 1 0.66 0.93 -8.13
N LEU A 2 1.32 1.01 -9.30
CA LEU A 2 2.13 2.17 -9.74
C LEU A 2 1.30 3.32 -10.34
N ASP A 3 0.10 3.04 -10.86
CA ASP A 3 -0.67 3.99 -11.68
C ASP A 3 -1.07 5.28 -10.97
N ARG A 4 -1.41 5.23 -9.67
CA ARG A 4 -1.88 6.42 -8.94
C ARG A 4 -0.78 7.47 -8.76
N VAL A 5 0.44 7.04 -8.45
CA VAL A 5 1.58 7.94 -8.25
C VAL A 5 1.94 8.63 -9.57
N ASP A 6 1.87 7.88 -10.67
CA ASP A 6 2.09 8.41 -12.01
C ASP A 6 1.04 9.43 -12.42
N ILE A 7 -0.25 9.16 -12.19
CA ILE A 7 -1.34 10.12 -12.43
C ILE A 7 -1.10 11.41 -11.66
N LEU A 8 -0.74 11.33 -10.38
CA LEU A 8 -0.49 12.52 -9.56
C LEU A 8 0.73 13.31 -10.04
N ARG A 9 1.79 12.63 -10.48
CA ARG A 9 2.94 13.27 -11.12
C ARG A 9 2.52 13.99 -12.39
N GLN A 10 1.73 13.35 -13.25
CA GLN A 10 1.25 13.94 -14.50
C GLN A 10 0.38 15.18 -14.27
N LEU A 11 -0.45 15.19 -13.22
CA LEU A 11 -1.19 16.39 -12.78
C LEU A 11 -0.24 17.54 -12.40
N ARG A 12 0.79 17.25 -11.59
CA ARG A 12 1.78 18.27 -11.18
C ARG A 12 2.67 18.75 -12.33
N GLU A 13 2.92 17.90 -13.32
CA GLU A 13 3.61 18.25 -14.57
C GLU A 13 2.72 19.03 -15.54
N GLY A 14 1.42 19.17 -15.26
CA GLY A 14 0.47 19.87 -16.13
C GLY A 14 0.13 19.09 -17.41
N ARG A 15 0.28 17.76 -17.42
CA ARG A 15 -0.16 16.93 -18.56
C ARG A 15 -1.68 16.88 -18.69
N PHE A 16 -2.37 17.13 -17.59
CA PHE A 16 -3.81 17.38 -17.53
C PHE A 16 -4.10 18.32 -16.37
N ASP A 17 -5.20 19.07 -16.49
CA ASP A 17 -5.57 20.12 -15.54
C ASP A 17 -6.59 19.66 -14.48
N VAL A 18 -7.29 18.56 -14.74
CA VAL A 18 -8.40 18.08 -13.92
C VAL A 18 -8.23 16.60 -13.61
N LEU A 19 -8.42 16.26 -12.33
CA LEU A 19 -8.45 14.87 -11.85
C LEU A 19 -9.82 14.60 -11.20
N VAL A 20 -10.52 13.56 -11.68
CA VAL A 20 -11.87 13.18 -11.21
C VAL A 20 -11.82 11.80 -10.56
N GLY A 21 -12.50 11.66 -9.42
CA GLY A 21 -12.62 10.38 -8.74
C GLY A 21 -13.23 10.47 -7.34
N VAL A 22 -13.51 9.30 -6.77
CA VAL A 22 -14.41 9.14 -5.62
C VAL A 22 -13.70 9.32 -4.28
N ASN A 23 -12.46 8.84 -4.18
CA ASN A 23 -11.59 9.00 -3.01
C ASN A 23 -10.14 9.21 -3.46
N LEU A 24 -9.96 10.24 -4.30
CA LEU A 24 -8.69 10.49 -4.98
C LEU A 24 -7.53 10.78 -4.02
N LEU A 25 -7.82 11.13 -2.77
CA LEU A 25 -6.89 11.83 -1.91
C LEU A 25 -6.89 11.23 -0.50
N ARG A 26 -6.23 10.06 -0.37
CA ARG A 26 -5.73 9.57 0.92
C ARG A 26 -4.67 10.51 1.51
N GLU A 27 -4.42 10.37 2.80
CA GLU A 27 -3.34 11.03 3.55
C GLU A 27 -2.02 11.02 2.76
N GLY A 28 -1.31 12.14 2.75
CA GLY A 28 -0.02 12.29 2.04
C GLY A 28 -0.07 12.91 0.63
N LEU A 29 -1.24 13.35 0.16
CA LEU A 29 -1.38 14.11 -1.08
C LEU A 29 -1.32 15.61 -0.83
N ASP A 30 -0.14 16.17 -1.15
CA ASP A 30 0.21 17.58 -1.05
C ASP A 30 0.39 18.15 -2.47
N LEU A 31 -0.61 18.86 -2.96
CA LEU A 31 -0.68 19.41 -4.32
C LEU A 31 -0.80 20.93 -4.25
N PRO A 32 0.31 21.68 -4.06
CA PRO A 32 0.27 23.13 -4.02
C PRO A 32 -0.21 23.76 -5.34
N GLU A 33 -0.16 23.01 -6.44
CA GLU A 33 -0.65 23.43 -7.75
C GLU A 33 -2.19 23.47 -7.83
N VAL A 34 -2.89 22.74 -6.97
CA VAL A 34 -4.35 22.66 -6.99
C VAL A 34 -4.96 23.87 -6.29
N SER A 35 -5.66 24.71 -7.05
CA SER A 35 -6.40 25.88 -6.52
C SER A 35 -7.90 25.65 -6.38
N LEU A 36 -8.47 24.60 -6.99
CA LEU A 36 -9.92 24.35 -6.97
C LEU A 36 -10.21 22.90 -6.62
N VAL A 37 -11.13 22.70 -5.68
CA VAL A 37 -11.72 21.39 -5.36
C VAL A 37 -13.23 21.47 -5.52
N CYS A 38 -13.79 20.60 -6.34
CA CYS A 38 -15.23 20.47 -6.53
C CYS A 38 -15.72 19.15 -5.93
N ILE A 39 -16.63 19.20 -4.96
CA ILE A 39 -17.28 18.03 -4.37
C ILE A 39 -18.71 17.97 -4.91
N LEU A 40 -18.93 17.04 -5.83
CA LEU A 40 -20.26 16.74 -6.37
C LEU A 40 -21.06 15.92 -5.35
N ASP A 41 -22.37 16.10 -5.33
CA ASP A 41 -23.28 15.40 -4.39
C ASP A 41 -22.81 15.53 -2.94
N ALA A 42 -22.45 16.74 -2.52
CA ALA A 42 -21.92 17.05 -1.20
C ALA A 42 -22.94 16.83 -0.07
N ASP A 43 -24.24 16.87 -0.40
CA ASP A 43 -25.36 16.74 0.51
C ASP A 43 -25.87 15.30 0.68
N ARG A 44 -25.26 14.34 -0.02
CA ARG A 44 -25.54 12.91 0.17
C ARG A 44 -24.93 12.41 1.46
N GLU A 45 -25.63 11.50 2.12
CA GLU A 45 -25.14 10.86 3.34
C GLU A 45 -24.25 9.66 3.00
N GLY A 46 -23.26 9.39 3.85
CA GLY A 46 -22.36 8.26 3.72
C GLY A 46 -20.93 8.60 4.13
N PHE A 47 -20.08 7.58 4.11
CA PHE A 47 -18.69 7.67 4.57
C PHE A 47 -17.93 8.85 3.92
N LEU A 48 -18.02 8.96 2.59
CA LEU A 48 -17.30 9.97 1.78
C LEU A 48 -17.81 11.41 1.97
N ARG A 49 -18.92 11.59 2.68
CA ARG A 49 -19.57 12.88 2.93
C ARG A 49 -19.72 13.17 4.42
N SER A 50 -19.05 12.37 5.26
CA SER A 50 -18.87 12.69 6.66
C SER A 50 -18.08 14.01 6.81
N ALA A 51 -18.29 14.71 7.94
CA ALA A 51 -17.59 15.97 8.22
C ALA A 51 -16.07 15.81 8.11
N THR A 52 -15.52 14.68 8.60
CA THR A 52 -14.08 14.37 8.53
C THR A 52 -13.61 14.20 7.08
N SER A 53 -14.35 13.45 6.25
CA SER A 53 -14.01 13.28 4.83
C SER A 53 -14.10 14.59 4.04
N LEU A 54 -15.11 15.42 4.31
CA LEU A 54 -15.24 16.75 3.69
C LEU A 54 -14.06 17.65 4.07
N ILE A 55 -13.71 17.74 5.35
CA ILE A 55 -12.54 18.51 5.83
C ILE A 55 -11.24 18.02 5.18
N GLN A 56 -11.04 16.70 5.11
CA GLN A 56 -9.87 16.12 4.45
C GLN A 56 -9.80 16.42 2.95
N THR A 57 -10.95 16.50 2.28
CA THR A 57 -11.05 16.82 0.85
C THR A 57 -10.82 18.31 0.61
N ILE A 58 -11.39 19.19 1.45
CA ILE A 58 -11.14 20.63 1.47
C ILE A 58 -9.64 20.92 1.67
N GLY A 59 -8.99 20.20 2.58
CA GLY A 59 -7.57 20.39 2.90
C GLY A 59 -6.59 20.18 1.74
N ARG A 60 -7.06 19.68 0.60
CA ARG A 60 -6.21 19.31 -0.55
C ARG A 60 -5.75 20.49 -1.37
N CYS A 61 -6.53 21.57 -1.41
CA CYS A 61 -6.12 22.84 -2.01
C CYS A 61 -5.54 23.82 -1.00
N ALA A 62 -5.50 23.50 0.31
CA ALA A 62 -5.13 24.46 1.37
C ALA A 62 -3.69 25.01 1.29
N ARG A 63 -2.84 24.44 0.41
CA ARG A 63 -1.45 24.89 0.20
C ARG A 63 -1.32 25.93 -0.91
N ASN A 64 -2.43 26.29 -1.56
CA ASN A 64 -2.51 27.28 -2.61
C ASN A 64 -3.18 28.56 -2.07
N VAL A 65 -2.62 29.74 -2.38
CA VAL A 65 -3.19 31.02 -1.91
C VAL A 65 -4.54 31.34 -2.55
N ASN A 66 -4.80 30.81 -3.75
CA ASN A 66 -6.04 30.99 -4.49
C ASN A 66 -7.00 29.80 -4.30
N ALA A 67 -6.85 29.06 -3.20
CA ALA A 67 -7.66 27.89 -2.90
C ALA A 67 -9.15 28.24 -2.78
N LEU A 68 -9.97 27.55 -3.57
CA LEU A 68 -11.43 27.61 -3.55
C LEU A 68 -11.99 26.19 -3.49
N VAL A 69 -13.03 26.00 -2.68
CA VAL A 69 -13.77 24.73 -2.63
C VAL A 69 -15.24 24.99 -2.95
N LEU A 70 -15.78 24.19 -3.86
CA LEU A 70 -17.19 24.22 -4.24
C LEU A 70 -17.85 22.91 -3.78
N LEU A 71 -18.86 23.03 -2.92
CA LEU A 71 -19.70 21.93 -2.48
C LEU A 71 -21.01 22.00 -3.25
N TYR A 72 -21.24 21.08 -4.18
CA TYR A 72 -22.47 21.01 -4.96
C TYR A 72 -23.47 20.07 -4.29
N GLY A 73 -24.65 20.58 -3.97
CA GLY A 73 -25.75 19.81 -3.38
C GLY A 73 -27.01 20.67 -3.31
N ASP A 74 -28.14 20.03 -3.07
CA ASP A 74 -29.44 20.72 -3.03
C ASP A 74 -29.68 21.41 -1.68
N LYS A 75 -29.05 20.90 -0.61
CA LYS A 75 -29.17 21.41 0.76
C LYS A 75 -27.85 21.41 1.50
N ILE A 76 -27.74 22.23 2.55
CA ILE A 76 -26.62 22.17 3.49
C ILE A 76 -26.95 21.11 4.55
N THR A 77 -26.12 20.07 4.64
CA THR A 77 -26.24 19.03 5.68
C THR A 77 -25.44 19.40 6.93
N ASP A 78 -25.71 18.75 8.06
CA ASP A 78 -24.94 18.92 9.29
C ASP A 78 -23.44 18.63 9.11
N ALA A 79 -23.10 17.66 8.25
CA ALA A 79 -21.72 17.32 7.94
C ALA A 79 -21.03 18.45 7.14
N MET A 80 -21.75 19.04 6.17
CA MET A 80 -21.28 20.20 5.42
C MET A 80 -21.10 21.41 6.34
N GLN A 81 -22.09 21.70 7.18
CA GLN A 81 -22.02 22.83 8.11
C GLN A 81 -20.80 22.71 9.04
N LYS A 82 -20.61 21.55 9.68
CA LYS A 82 -19.44 21.27 10.53
C LYS A 82 -18.11 21.44 9.79
N ALA A 83 -18.04 21.00 8.53
CA ALA A 83 -16.84 21.14 7.71
C ALA A 83 -16.56 22.60 7.34
N ILE A 84 -17.61 23.36 6.99
CA ILE A 84 -17.53 24.80 6.67
C ILE A 84 -17.10 25.59 7.91
N ASP A 85 -17.72 25.33 9.05
CA ASP A 85 -17.44 26.02 10.31
C ASP A 85 -16.00 25.78 10.77
N GLU A 86 -15.54 24.52 10.75
CA GLU A 86 -14.17 24.19 11.14
C GLU A 86 -13.13 24.77 10.17
N THR A 87 -13.45 24.81 8.88
CA THR A 87 -12.59 25.44 7.87
C THR A 87 -12.49 26.95 8.10
N THR A 88 -13.62 27.60 8.36
CA THR A 88 -13.72 29.04 8.61
C THR A 88 -12.99 29.42 9.88
N ARG A 89 -13.24 28.71 10.99
CA ARG A 89 -12.54 28.90 12.27
C ARG A 89 -11.03 28.81 12.12
N ARG A 90 -10.52 27.80 11.40
CA ARG A 90 -9.09 27.66 11.13
C ARG A 90 -8.54 28.81 10.30
N ARG A 91 -9.27 29.24 9.26
CA ARG A 91 -8.86 30.33 8.39
C ARG A 91 -8.78 31.65 9.14
N GLU A 92 -9.76 31.96 9.98
CA GLU A 92 -9.77 33.17 10.81
C GLU A 92 -8.56 33.22 11.74
N LEU A 93 -8.27 32.11 12.43
CA LEU A 93 -7.10 32.01 13.31
C LEU A 93 -5.79 32.19 12.54
N GLN A 94 -5.68 31.59 11.35
CA GLN A 94 -4.51 31.73 10.49
C GLN A 94 -4.34 33.17 9.99
N LEU A 95 -5.42 33.86 9.63
CA LEU A 95 -5.39 35.25 9.19
C LEU A 95 -4.97 36.18 10.32
N ALA A 96 -5.54 35.99 11.52
CA ALA A 96 -5.16 36.76 12.71
C ALA A 96 -3.66 36.61 13.02
N TYR A 97 -3.17 35.36 13.04
CA TYR A 97 -1.75 35.06 13.22
C TYR A 97 -0.87 35.71 12.14
N ASN A 98 -1.30 35.65 10.88
CA ASN A 98 -0.56 36.27 9.78
C ASN A 98 -0.46 37.79 9.92
N ILE A 99 -1.53 38.45 10.37
CA ILE A 99 -1.55 39.90 10.61
C ILE A 99 -0.61 40.25 11.77
N GLU A 100 -0.71 39.53 12.89
CA GLU A 100 0.13 39.75 14.07
C GLU A 100 1.62 39.60 13.77
N HIS A 101 1.97 38.63 12.92
CA HIS A 101 3.36 38.31 12.59
C HIS A 101 3.84 38.89 11.25
N ASN A 102 3.05 39.76 10.59
CA ASN A 102 3.36 40.32 9.27
C ASN A 102 3.71 39.27 8.20
N ILE A 103 3.01 38.13 8.22
CA ILE A 103 3.20 37.03 7.26
C ILE A 103 2.28 37.25 6.06
N THR A 104 2.87 37.38 4.87
CA THR A 104 2.09 37.35 3.62
C THR A 104 1.96 35.91 3.12
N PRO A 105 0.74 35.37 2.96
CA PRO A 105 0.53 34.02 2.42
C PRO A 105 1.19 33.86 1.05
N ARG A 106 1.93 32.77 0.85
CA ARG A 106 2.56 32.41 -0.43
C ARG A 106 2.34 30.93 -0.70
N THR A 107 2.05 30.60 -1.96
CA THR A 107 1.91 29.20 -2.37
C THR A 107 3.27 28.50 -2.23
N ILE A 108 3.26 27.32 -1.63
CA ILE A 108 4.46 26.52 -1.45
C ILE A 108 4.94 26.00 -2.81
N LYS A 109 6.15 26.34 -3.23
CA LYS A 109 6.78 25.76 -4.42
C LYS A 109 7.59 24.52 -4.01
N LYS A 110 7.05 23.32 -4.22
CA LYS A 110 7.76 22.05 -4.00
C LYS A 110 8.25 21.46 -5.30
N ALA A 111 9.53 21.09 -5.38
CA ALA A 111 10.08 20.37 -6.52
C ALA A 111 9.36 19.03 -6.73
N ILE A 112 8.97 18.74 -7.97
CA ILE A 112 8.19 17.55 -8.35
C ILE A 112 8.97 16.26 -8.03
N ARG A 113 10.30 16.25 -8.27
CA ARG A 113 11.17 15.08 -8.05
C ARG A 113 11.37 14.73 -6.56
N THR A 114 11.49 15.74 -5.69
CA THR A 114 11.79 15.52 -4.26
C THR A 114 10.59 14.91 -3.53
N ALA A 115 9.37 15.38 -3.84
CA ALA A 115 8.15 14.86 -3.21
C ALA A 115 7.93 13.37 -3.49
N LEU A 116 8.26 12.90 -4.70
CA LEU A 116 8.16 11.49 -5.06
C LEU A 116 9.20 10.62 -4.34
N ALA A 117 10.44 11.09 -4.28
CA ALA A 117 11.51 10.41 -3.55
C ALA A 117 11.19 10.32 -2.05
N ASP A 118 10.63 11.37 -1.46
CA ASP A 118 10.22 11.41 -0.06
C ASP A 118 9.00 10.52 0.21
N GLN A 119 8.04 10.42 -0.71
CA GLN A 119 6.91 9.49 -0.60
C GLN A 119 7.34 8.03 -0.75
N LEU A 120 8.23 7.73 -1.69
CA LEU A 120 8.82 6.39 -1.84
C LEU A 120 9.64 6.02 -0.60
N ARG A 121 10.40 6.97 -0.05
CA ARG A 121 11.12 6.79 1.21
C ARG A 121 10.15 6.58 2.37
N ALA A 122 9.14 7.43 2.56
CA ALA A 122 8.15 7.28 3.64
C ALA A 122 7.37 5.96 3.53
N THR A 123 7.02 5.53 2.31
CA THR A 123 6.38 4.23 2.07
C THR A 123 7.34 3.08 2.35
N ARG A 124 8.62 3.19 1.98
CA ARG A 124 9.65 2.21 2.33
C ARG A 124 9.91 2.16 3.83
N THR A 125 9.96 3.30 4.52
CA THR A 125 10.18 3.37 5.97
C THR A 125 8.97 2.85 6.74
N ALA A 126 7.75 3.14 6.28
CA ALA A 126 6.53 2.55 6.83
C ALA A 126 6.49 1.04 6.57
N ARG A 127 6.83 0.59 5.36
CA ARG A 127 7.00 -0.84 5.05
C ARG A 127 8.11 -1.48 5.86
N GLN A 128 9.22 -0.79 6.14
CA GLN A 128 10.34 -1.31 6.94
C GLN A 128 10.01 -1.39 8.43
N ALA A 129 9.23 -0.44 8.96
CA ALA A 129 8.73 -0.49 10.33
C ALA A 129 7.69 -1.60 10.54
N ILE A 130 6.92 -1.94 9.48
CA ILE A 130 6.06 -3.13 9.43
C ILE A 130 6.92 -4.39 9.17
N HIS A 131 7.98 -4.30 8.36
CA HIS A 131 8.87 -5.42 8.03
C HIS A 131 9.77 -5.87 9.17
N ALA A 132 10.06 -5.01 10.14
CA ALA A 132 10.76 -5.40 11.36
C ALA A 132 9.97 -6.46 12.16
N THR A 133 8.67 -6.59 11.89
CA THR A 133 7.79 -7.67 12.36
C THR A 133 7.51 -8.76 11.29
N GLU A 134 7.95 -8.61 10.04
CA GLU A 134 7.70 -9.50 8.88
C GLU A 134 8.95 -10.25 8.36
N HIS A 135 9.97 -10.53 9.18
CA HIS A 135 11.02 -11.46 8.73
C HIS A 135 10.47 -12.88 8.45
N GLU A 136 9.24 -13.16 8.89
CA GLU A 136 8.49 -14.40 8.64
C GLU A 136 7.57 -14.33 7.38
N TYR A 137 7.27 -13.12 6.86
CA TYR A 137 6.35 -12.94 5.72
C TYR A 137 7.07 -12.75 4.37
N ASP A 138 8.31 -12.23 4.35
CA ASP A 138 9.07 -12.03 3.11
C ASP A 138 9.41 -13.36 2.40
N THR A 139 9.54 -14.44 3.18
CA THR A 139 9.72 -15.80 2.64
C THR A 139 8.45 -16.35 2.01
N THR A 140 7.27 -16.07 2.59
CA THR A 140 5.99 -16.61 2.09
C THR A 140 5.53 -15.92 0.80
N GLU A 141 5.72 -14.60 0.66
CA GLU A 141 5.42 -13.91 -0.60
C GLU A 141 6.37 -14.33 -1.74
N LEU A 142 7.65 -14.52 -1.44
CA LEU A 142 8.64 -14.99 -2.41
C LEU A 142 8.35 -16.42 -2.89
N VAL A 143 7.94 -17.30 -1.99
CA VAL A 143 7.53 -18.68 -2.33
C VAL A 143 6.30 -18.68 -3.24
N ALA A 144 5.27 -17.88 -2.93
CA ALA A 144 4.07 -17.81 -3.76
C ALA A 144 4.34 -17.31 -5.18
N GLN A 145 5.33 -16.42 -5.35
CA GLN A 145 5.74 -15.96 -6.68
C GLN A 145 6.48 -17.06 -7.45
N LEU A 146 7.41 -17.76 -6.80
CA LEU A 146 8.15 -18.87 -7.40
C LEU A 146 7.23 -20.05 -7.77
N GLU A 147 6.20 -20.35 -6.98
CA GLU A 147 5.19 -21.38 -7.29
C GLU A 147 4.43 -21.06 -8.57
N LYS A 148 4.06 -19.79 -8.75
CA LYS A 148 3.37 -19.33 -9.95
C LYS A 148 4.25 -19.47 -11.19
N GLU A 149 5.52 -19.12 -11.09
CA GLU A 149 6.50 -19.27 -12.19
C GLU A 149 6.75 -20.76 -12.50
N MET A 150 6.79 -21.62 -11.48
CA MET A 150 6.92 -23.07 -11.63
C MET A 150 5.73 -23.68 -12.38
N LEU A 151 4.50 -23.29 -12.03
CA LEU A 151 3.28 -23.76 -12.69
C LEU A 151 3.24 -23.30 -14.16
N GLN A 152 3.65 -22.07 -14.45
CA GLN A 152 3.73 -21.55 -15.82
C GLN A 152 4.78 -22.30 -16.66
N ALA A 153 5.94 -22.64 -16.08
CA ALA A 153 6.95 -23.47 -16.74
C ALA A 153 6.43 -24.89 -17.01
N ALA A 154 5.66 -25.47 -16.08
CA ALA A 154 5.04 -26.78 -16.25
C ALA A 154 3.96 -26.78 -17.35
N GLU A 155 3.11 -25.74 -17.40
CA GLU A 155 2.12 -25.54 -18.47
C GLU A 155 2.79 -25.35 -19.85
N SER A 156 3.97 -24.73 -19.87
CA SER A 156 4.78 -24.52 -21.09
C SER A 156 5.64 -25.73 -21.47
N LEU A 157 5.50 -26.87 -20.77
CA LEU A 157 6.27 -28.11 -20.95
C LEU A 157 7.79 -27.95 -20.72
N GLU A 158 8.20 -26.90 -20.00
CA GLU A 158 9.60 -26.61 -19.63
C GLU A 158 9.97 -27.27 -18.28
N PHE A 159 9.96 -28.60 -18.25
CA PHE A 159 10.09 -29.37 -17.01
C PHE A 159 11.41 -29.15 -16.26
N GLU A 160 12.52 -28.86 -16.96
CA GLU A 160 13.80 -28.55 -16.31
C GLU A 160 13.74 -27.24 -15.50
N GLN A 161 13.03 -26.24 -16.01
CA GLN A 161 12.85 -24.96 -15.31
C GLN A 161 11.89 -25.11 -14.14
N ALA A 162 10.79 -25.84 -14.32
CA ALA A 162 9.86 -26.16 -13.24
C ALA A 162 10.55 -26.92 -12.09
N ALA A 163 11.43 -27.88 -12.40
CA ALA A 163 12.19 -28.62 -11.39
C ALA A 163 13.14 -27.70 -10.60
N ARG A 164 13.87 -26.80 -11.27
CA ARG A 164 14.76 -25.83 -10.59
C ARG A 164 13.99 -24.87 -9.67
N LEU A 165 12.82 -24.42 -10.10
CA LEU A 165 11.98 -23.53 -9.30
C LEU A 165 11.40 -24.26 -8.08
N ARG A 166 10.98 -25.53 -8.23
CA ARG A 166 10.56 -26.39 -7.12
C ARG A 166 11.66 -26.55 -6.08
N ASP A 167 12.86 -26.91 -6.50
CA ASP A 167 13.98 -27.16 -5.58
C ASP A 167 14.36 -25.85 -4.86
N ARG A 168 14.25 -24.70 -5.54
CA ARG A 168 14.46 -23.38 -4.94
C ARG A 168 13.39 -23.01 -3.90
N ILE A 169 12.13 -23.38 -4.14
CA ILE A 169 11.03 -23.19 -3.19
C ILE A 169 11.31 -24.02 -1.92
N GLN A 170 11.72 -25.28 -2.06
CA GLN A 170 12.04 -26.17 -0.93
C GLN A 170 13.18 -25.63 -0.06
N THR A 171 14.21 -25.05 -0.66
CA THR A 171 15.30 -24.41 0.11
C THR A 171 14.83 -23.16 0.88
N LEU A 172 13.78 -22.49 0.41
CA LEU A 172 13.24 -21.26 1.02
C LEU A 172 12.18 -21.56 2.08
N THR A 173 11.42 -22.65 1.96
CA THR A 173 10.45 -23.10 2.98
C THR A 173 11.10 -23.86 4.12
N GLY A 174 12.37 -24.25 4.00
CA GLY A 174 13.11 -24.92 5.08
C GLY A 174 12.76 -26.40 5.26
N ASP A 175 12.18 -27.04 4.22
CA ASP A 175 11.81 -28.46 4.27
C ASP A 175 13.03 -29.40 4.15
N ASP A 176 14.22 -28.86 3.87
CA ASP A 176 15.48 -29.64 3.85
C ASP A 176 15.79 -30.30 5.20
N ASP A 177 15.35 -29.71 6.32
CA ASP A 177 15.53 -30.32 7.65
C ASP A 177 14.46 -31.38 7.96
N GLN A 178 13.26 -31.30 7.37
CA GLN A 178 12.18 -32.27 7.62
C GLN A 178 12.25 -33.47 6.67
N ALA A 179 12.55 -33.27 5.38
CA ALA A 179 12.69 -34.38 4.44
C ALA A 179 13.97 -35.20 4.68
N ALA A 180 15.06 -34.55 5.12
CA ALA A 180 16.27 -35.26 5.55
C ALA A 180 16.05 -35.98 6.90
N ALA A 181 15.36 -35.36 7.87
CA ALA A 181 15.03 -36.01 9.14
C ALA A 181 14.02 -37.15 8.97
N GLU A 182 13.00 -37.03 8.12
CA GLU A 182 12.05 -38.10 7.81
C GLU A 182 12.74 -39.25 7.04
N ALA A 183 13.68 -38.95 6.14
CA ALA A 183 14.48 -39.97 5.46
C ALA A 183 15.49 -40.67 6.40
N GLU A 184 16.08 -39.95 7.37
CA GLU A 184 16.93 -40.54 8.42
C GLU A 184 16.10 -41.34 9.42
N GLU A 185 14.92 -40.85 9.82
CA GLU A 185 14.03 -41.50 10.78
C GLU A 185 13.40 -42.77 10.17
N ASP A 186 12.99 -42.74 8.90
CA ASP A 186 12.47 -43.93 8.19
C ASP A 186 13.59 -44.95 7.88
N ALA A 187 14.85 -44.49 7.75
CA ALA A 187 16.03 -45.36 7.68
C ALA A 187 16.40 -45.97 9.05
N LEU A 188 16.25 -45.24 10.16
CA LEU A 188 16.47 -45.74 11.53
C LEU A 188 15.34 -46.65 12.04
N ASN A 189 14.09 -46.39 11.65
CA ASN A 189 12.93 -47.21 12.08
C ASN A 189 12.79 -48.52 11.32
N ARG A 190 13.52 -48.69 10.20
CA ARG A 190 13.72 -49.99 9.55
C ARG A 190 14.74 -50.83 10.33
N SER A 191 14.38 -51.22 11.55
CA SER A 191 15.12 -52.27 12.26
C SER A 191 15.11 -53.56 11.44
N PRO A 192 16.26 -54.24 11.26
CA PRO A 192 16.36 -55.44 10.46
C PRO A 192 15.52 -56.54 11.10
N ARG A 193 14.57 -57.10 10.34
CA ARG A 193 13.92 -58.37 10.69
C ARG A 193 15.01 -59.39 10.98
N LYS A 194 15.17 -59.77 12.26
CA LYS A 194 16.02 -60.87 12.69
C LYS A 194 15.69 -62.09 11.83
N THR A 195 16.61 -62.46 10.94
CA THR A 195 16.65 -63.77 10.31
C THR A 195 16.96 -64.79 11.40
N GLY A 196 15.91 -65.27 12.07
CA GLY A 196 15.97 -66.40 12.98
C GLY A 196 16.38 -67.65 12.21
N ARG A 197 17.68 -67.94 12.25
CA ARG A 197 18.27 -69.21 11.81
C ARG A 197 17.86 -70.30 12.83
N LYS A 198 16.76 -71.01 12.55
CA LYS A 198 16.51 -72.39 13.04
C LYS A 198 16.34 -73.22 11.77
N GLY A 199 17.24 -74.14 11.46
CA GLY A 199 17.52 -75.29 12.31
C GLY A 199 16.78 -76.47 11.68
N ARG A 200 17.43 -77.06 10.68
CA ARG A 200 17.05 -78.27 9.97
C ARG A 200 16.90 -79.42 10.98
N GLN A 201 15.72 -80.02 11.08
CA GLN A 201 15.58 -81.36 11.63
C GLN A 201 14.60 -82.16 10.77
N ILE A 202 15.15 -83.21 10.19
CA ILE A 202 14.50 -84.24 9.38
C ILE A 202 14.26 -85.40 10.35
N ARG A 203 13.04 -85.98 10.28
CA ARG A 203 12.52 -87.17 10.97
C ARG A 203 12.08 -87.00 12.42
#